data_AF-A0A3B8V786-F1
#
_entry.id   AF-A0A3B8V786-F1
#
_cell.length_a   1.000
_cell.length_b   1.000
_cell.length_c   1.000
_cell.angle_alpha   90.00
_cell.angle_beta   90.00
_cell.angle_gamma   90.00
#
_symmetry.space_group_name_H-M   'P 1'
#
loop_
_entity.id
_entity.type
_entity.pdbx_description
1 polymer ?
#
loop_
_entity_poly.entity_id
_entity_poly.type
_entity_poly.pdbx_seq_one_letter_code
_entity_poly.pdbx_strand_id
1 'polypeptide(L)'
;MATDLVGNETLQKFIALLSDLNHECANAFASGKIEIFHEMNRTIREMYDIQHVGTEEAYTAIEDDAQTIYKNFNAIVAMLKSNENGSFDKATNEAVKKFLQNIFDADLRILAAYGLV
;
A
#
# COMPACT_ATOMS: atom_id res chain seq x y z
N MET A 1 1.05 23.26 13.01
CA MET A 1 2.21 22.88 12.19
C MET A 1 1.71 22.38 10.85
N ALA A 2 1.40 23.28 9.92
CA ALA A 2 0.69 22.95 8.66
C ALA A 2 1.43 23.51 7.42
N THR A 3 2.76 23.67 7.50
CA THR A 3 3.53 24.42 6.50
C THR A 3 4.39 23.57 5.56
N ASP A 4 4.51 22.25 5.75
CA ASP A 4 5.49 21.45 4.97
C ASP A 4 4.93 20.71 3.74
N LEU A 5 3.63 20.82 3.45
CA LEU A 5 3.04 20.19 2.25
C LEU A 5 3.13 21.06 0.99
N VAL A 6 3.32 22.38 1.15
CA VAL A 6 3.35 23.34 0.03
C VAL A 6 4.79 23.53 -0.43
N GLY A 7 5.21 22.75 -1.43
CA GLY A 7 6.53 22.88 -2.08
C GLY A 7 7.34 21.59 -2.16
N ASN A 8 6.90 20.51 -1.51
CA ASN A 8 7.55 19.20 -1.60
C ASN A 8 6.82 18.29 -2.61
N GLU A 9 7.25 18.37 -3.87
CA GLU A 9 6.68 17.59 -4.97
C GLU A 9 6.76 16.08 -4.72
N THR A 10 7.81 15.61 -4.04
CA THR A 10 8.00 14.20 -3.69
C THR A 10 6.97 13.73 -2.66
N LEU A 11 6.73 14.52 -1.61
CA LEU A 11 5.72 14.21 -0.60
C LEU A 11 4.29 14.28 -1.19
N GLN A 12 4.01 15.24 -2.06
CA GLN A 12 2.73 15.31 -2.78
C GLN A 12 2.52 14.08 -3.66
N LYS A 13 3.58 13.62 -4.33
CA LYS A 13 3.55 12.38 -5.11
C LYS A 13 3.33 11.16 -4.23
N PHE A 14 3.98 11.07 -3.07
CA PHE A 14 3.74 10.00 -2.11
C PHE A 14 2.27 9.97 -1.65
N ILE A 15 1.68 11.13 -1.37
CA ILE A 15 0.26 11.26 -1.01
C ILE A 15 -0.66 10.82 -2.14
N ALA A 16 -0.35 11.18 -3.38
CA ALA A 16 -1.11 10.71 -4.54
C ALA A 16 -1.07 9.18 -4.64
N LEU A 17 0.10 8.56 -4.44
CA LEU A 17 0.26 7.11 -4.45
C LEU A 17 -0.51 6.41 -3.32
N LEU A 18 -0.63 7.02 -2.13
CA LEU A 18 -1.52 6.51 -1.07
C LEU A 18 -2.98 6.48 -1.53
N SER A 19 -3.44 7.57 -2.17
CA SER A 19 -4.80 7.62 -2.71
C SER A 19 -5.03 6.58 -3.82
N ASP A 20 -4.03 6.35 -4.68
CA ASP A 20 -4.09 5.31 -5.71
C ASP A 20 -4.15 3.92 -5.07
N LEU A 21 -3.30 3.64 -4.09
CA LEU A 21 -3.27 2.38 -3.35
C LEU A 21 -4.61 2.08 -2.65
N ASN A 22 -5.24 3.10 -2.08
CA ASN A 22 -6.57 2.99 -1.48
C ASN A 22 -7.61 2.50 -2.52
N HIS A 23 -7.61 3.11 -3.70
CA HIS A 23 -8.52 2.76 -4.78
C HIS A 23 -8.25 1.34 -5.31
N GLU A 24 -6.98 0.98 -5.47
CA GLU A 24 -6.55 -0.35 -5.90
C GLU A 24 -6.95 -1.43 -4.88
N CYS A 25 -6.80 -1.17 -3.57
CA CYS A 25 -7.26 -2.07 -2.52
C CYS A 25 -8.77 -2.30 -2.61
N ALA A 26 -9.56 -1.23 -2.75
CA ALA A 26 -11.01 -1.31 -2.90
C ALA A 26 -11.40 -2.13 -4.16
N ASN A 27 -10.71 -1.93 -5.27
CA ASN A 27 -10.93 -2.67 -6.51
C ASN A 27 -10.53 -4.16 -6.36
N ALA A 28 -9.43 -4.45 -5.67
CA ALA A 28 -9.01 -5.82 -5.37
C ALA A 28 -10.05 -6.57 -4.53
N PHE A 29 -10.63 -5.90 -3.53
CA PHE A 29 -11.72 -6.45 -2.73
C PHE A 29 -12.99 -6.72 -3.54
N ALA A 30 -13.39 -5.78 -4.39
CA ALA A 30 -14.62 -5.89 -5.17
C ALA A 30 -14.53 -6.92 -6.30
N SER A 31 -13.39 -6.99 -6.98
CA SER A 31 -13.23 -7.76 -8.20
C SER A 31 -12.63 -9.15 -7.98
N GLY A 32 -11.78 -9.33 -6.96
CA GLY A 32 -10.98 -10.54 -6.75
C GLY A 32 -10.02 -10.86 -7.89
N LYS A 33 -9.80 -9.92 -8.82
CA LYS A 33 -8.95 -10.09 -10.00
C LYS A 33 -7.48 -9.94 -9.62
N ILE A 34 -6.64 -10.86 -10.06
CA ILE A 34 -5.20 -10.85 -9.74
C ILE A 34 -4.44 -9.76 -10.51
N GLU A 35 -5.01 -9.29 -11.62
CA GLU A 35 -4.40 -8.28 -12.49
C GLU A 35 -4.17 -6.95 -11.76
N ILE A 36 -5.05 -6.61 -10.80
CA ILE A 36 -4.92 -5.42 -9.95
C ILE A 36 -3.62 -5.45 -9.12
N PHE A 37 -3.09 -6.63 -8.81
CA PHE A 37 -1.86 -6.74 -8.04
C PHE A 37 -0.63 -6.26 -8.83
N HIS A 38 -0.69 -6.20 -10.17
CA HIS A 38 0.39 -5.58 -10.94
C HIS A 38 0.41 -4.05 -10.78
N GLU A 39 -0.76 -3.43 -10.68
CA GLU A 39 -0.91 -1.99 -10.43
C GLU A 39 -0.45 -1.67 -9.00
N MET A 40 -0.97 -2.40 -8.01
CA MET A 40 -0.54 -2.29 -6.61
C MET A 40 0.96 -2.45 -6.43
N ASN A 41 1.59 -3.41 -7.12
CA ASN A 41 3.04 -3.59 -7.04
C ASN A 41 3.83 -2.39 -7.57
N ARG A 42 3.32 -1.70 -8.60
CA ARG A 42 3.95 -0.49 -9.12
C ARG A 42 3.83 0.63 -8.09
N THR A 43 2.61 0.89 -7.62
CA THR A 43 2.29 1.94 -6.64
C THR A 43 3.11 1.77 -5.36
N ILE A 44 3.12 0.57 -4.80
CA ILE A 44 3.84 0.25 -3.55
C ILE A 44 5.37 0.37 -3.71
N ARG A 45 5.93 -0.02 -4.86
CA ARG A 45 7.36 0.18 -5.11
C ARG A 45 7.73 1.66 -5.15
N GLU A 46 6.92 2.46 -5.82
CA GLU A 46 7.18 3.89 -5.94
C GLU A 46 7.04 4.60 -4.59
N MET A 47 6.07 4.18 -3.76
CA MET A 47 5.96 4.61 -2.37
C MET A 47 7.22 4.25 -1.56
N TYR A 48 7.69 3.01 -1.67
CA TYR A 48 8.90 2.54 -0.99
C TYR A 48 10.12 3.37 -1.38
N ASP A 49 10.33 3.60 -2.69
CA ASP A 49 11.48 4.35 -3.19
C ASP A 49 11.47 5.79 -2.67
N ILE A 50 10.30 6.45 -2.66
CA ILE A 50 10.15 7.80 -2.12
C ILE A 50 10.44 7.83 -0.62
N GLN A 51 9.80 6.96 0.16
CA GLN A 51 9.94 6.96 1.62
C GLN A 51 11.36 6.59 2.06
N HIS A 52 12.01 5.64 1.37
CA HIS A 52 13.33 5.14 1.75
C HIS A 52 14.46 6.11 1.40
N VAL A 53 14.30 6.92 0.35
CA VAL A 53 15.27 7.96 -0.05
C VAL A 53 14.98 9.29 0.66
N GLY A 54 13.73 9.53 1.07
CA GLY A 54 13.32 10.73 1.78
C GLY A 54 13.93 10.84 3.18
N THR A 55 14.32 12.06 3.56
CA THR A 55 14.90 12.37 4.88
C THR A 55 13.95 13.20 5.76
N GLU A 56 12.71 13.40 5.31
CA GLU A 56 11.72 14.24 5.96
C GLU A 56 11.12 13.54 7.19
N GLU A 57 10.88 14.27 8.27
CA GLU A 57 10.23 13.74 9.49
C GLU A 57 8.85 13.13 9.19
N ALA A 58 8.17 13.63 8.15
CA ALA A 58 6.91 13.10 7.66
C ALA A 58 6.98 11.59 7.35
N TYR A 59 8.09 11.11 6.77
CA TYR A 59 8.27 9.69 6.47
C TYR A 59 8.61 8.84 7.69
N THR A 60 9.32 9.41 8.67
CA THR A 60 9.61 8.73 9.94
C THR A 60 8.33 8.53 10.76
N ALA A 61 7.44 9.51 10.76
CA ALA A 61 6.17 9.45 11.50
C ALA A 61 5.25 8.30 11.05
N ILE A 62 5.41 7.82 9.82
CA ILE A 62 4.55 6.81 9.18
C ILE A 62 5.27 5.50 8.90
N GLU A 63 6.52 5.35 9.36
CA GLU A 63 7.41 4.23 8.99
C GLU A 63 6.80 2.86 9.33
N ASP A 64 6.21 2.71 10.52
CA ASP A 64 5.60 1.45 10.95
C ASP A 64 4.40 1.04 10.07
N ASP A 65 3.58 2.01 9.67
CA ASP A 65 2.43 1.77 8.79
C ASP A 65 2.88 1.50 7.34
N ALA A 66 3.88 2.24 6.84
CA ALA A 66 4.48 1.96 5.52
C ALA A 66 5.08 0.55 5.47
N GLN A 67 5.79 0.13 6.52
CA GLN A 67 6.32 -1.23 6.65
C GLN A 67 5.20 -2.27 6.69
N THR A 68 4.06 -1.95 7.29
CA THR A 68 2.88 -2.82 7.27
C THR A 68 2.38 -3.01 5.84
N ILE A 69 2.26 -1.93 5.04
CA ILE A 69 1.90 -2.02 3.62
C ILE A 69 2.86 -2.94 2.86
N TYR A 70 4.17 -2.69 2.97
CA TYR A 70 5.18 -3.42 2.19
C TYR A 70 5.25 -4.90 2.55
N LYS A 71 5.21 -5.24 3.84
CA LYS A 71 5.30 -6.64 4.31
C LYS A 71 4.06 -7.43 3.91
N ASN A 72 2.88 -6.85 4.03
CA ASN A 72 1.64 -7.53 3.64
C ASN A 72 1.56 -7.73 2.13
N PHE A 73 1.99 -6.75 1.34
CA PHE A 73 2.01 -6.91 -0.11
C PHE A 73 3.04 -7.94 -0.58
N ASN A 74 4.23 -7.97 0.03
CA ASN A 74 5.21 -9.03 -0.21
C ASN A 74 4.66 -10.42 0.14
N ALA A 75 3.85 -10.54 1.19
CA ALA A 75 3.19 -11.80 1.54
C ALA A 75 2.17 -12.22 0.48
N ILE A 76 1.37 -11.29 -0.05
CA ILE A 76 0.47 -11.55 -1.19
C ILE A 76 1.29 -12.08 -2.36
N VAL A 77 2.34 -11.36 -2.81
CA VAL A 77 3.19 -11.78 -3.93
C VAL A 77 3.82 -13.16 -3.71
N ALA A 78 4.27 -13.47 -2.49
CA ALA A 78 4.81 -14.79 -2.16
C ALA A 78 3.76 -15.89 -2.32
N MET A 79 2.53 -15.66 -1.85
CA MET A 79 1.42 -16.60 -2.02
C MET A 79 1.04 -16.78 -3.50
N LEU A 80 0.99 -15.69 -4.28
CA LEU A 80 0.74 -15.75 -5.72
C LEU A 80 1.77 -16.62 -6.44
N LYS A 81 3.06 -16.44 -6.13
CA LYS A 81 4.16 -17.22 -6.72
C LYS A 81 4.13 -18.69 -6.33
N SER A 82 3.69 -19.00 -5.11
CA SER A 82 3.59 -20.39 -4.63
C SER A 82 2.38 -21.16 -5.20
N ASN A 83 1.44 -20.45 -5.84
CA ASN A 83 0.24 -21.06 -6.40
C ASN A 83 0.46 -21.47 -7.86
N GLU A 84 1.05 -22.65 -8.05
CA GLU A 84 1.34 -23.23 -9.38
C GLU A 84 0.08 -23.62 -10.18
N ASN A 85 -1.08 -23.76 -9.52
CA ASN A 85 -2.31 -24.29 -10.12
C ASN A 85 -3.27 -23.20 -10.65
N GLY A 86 -2.85 -21.95 -10.67
CA GLY A 86 -3.60 -20.83 -11.28
C GLY A 86 -4.97 -20.54 -10.64
N SER A 87 -5.27 -21.09 -9.46
CA SER A 87 -6.54 -20.87 -8.75
C SER A 87 -6.32 -20.80 -7.24
N PHE A 88 -6.88 -19.79 -6.58
CA PHE A 88 -6.83 -19.70 -5.13
C PHE A 88 -7.82 -20.67 -4.50
N ASP A 89 -7.33 -21.55 -3.64
CA ASP A 89 -8.21 -22.24 -2.71
C ASP A 89 -8.83 -21.25 -1.70
N LYS A 90 -9.79 -21.74 -0.91
CA LYS A 90 -10.49 -20.90 0.06
C LYS A 90 -9.54 -20.27 1.09
N ALA A 91 -8.58 -21.04 1.59
CA ALA A 91 -7.64 -20.58 2.61
C ALA A 91 -6.71 -19.47 2.06
N THR A 92 -6.24 -19.63 0.83
CA THR A 92 -5.41 -18.66 0.13
C THR A 92 -6.18 -17.37 -0.11
N ASN A 93 -7.44 -17.46 -0.56
CA ASN A 93 -8.31 -16.30 -0.72
C ASN A 93 -8.54 -15.55 0.60
N GLU A 94 -8.80 -16.27 1.70
CA GLU A 94 -8.98 -15.65 3.03
C GLU A 94 -7.71 -14.96 3.52
N ALA A 95 -6.53 -15.56 3.29
CA ALA A 95 -5.26 -14.95 3.65
C ALA A 95 -4.95 -13.69 2.82
N VAL A 96 -5.15 -13.73 1.50
CA VAL A 96 -4.99 -12.56 0.61
C VAL A 96 -5.91 -11.43 1.05
N LYS A 97 -7.18 -11.71 1.35
CA LYS A 97 -8.11 -10.69 1.88
C LYS A 97 -7.63 -10.08 3.19
N LYS A 98 -7.08 -10.88 4.10
CA LYS A 98 -6.52 -10.38 5.36
C LYS A 98 -5.34 -9.44 5.12
N PHE A 99 -4.45 -9.80 4.20
CA PHE A 99 -3.31 -8.94 3.85
C PHE A 99 -3.75 -7.64 3.17
N LEU A 100 -4.74 -7.70 2.28
CA LEU A 100 -5.35 -6.50 1.69
C LEU A 100 -5.98 -5.60 2.76
N GLN A 101 -6.65 -6.18 3.76
CA GLN A 101 -7.23 -5.41 4.86
C GLN A 101 -6.14 -4.70 5.67
N ASN A 102 -5.05 -5.41 6.00
CA ASN A 102 -3.93 -4.81 6.72
C ASN A 102 -3.28 -3.65 5.94
N ILE A 103 -3.19 -3.76 4.61
CA ILE A 103 -2.69 -2.69 3.74
C ILE A 103 -3.63 -1.48 3.80
N PHE A 104 -4.93 -1.71 3.61
CA PHE A 104 -5.95 -0.66 3.64
C PHE A 104 -5.99 0.07 5.00
N ASP A 105 -5.94 -0.67 6.11
CA ASP A 105 -5.97 -0.07 7.44
C ASP A 105 -4.70 0.76 7.72
N ALA A 106 -3.54 0.31 7.22
CA ALA A 106 -2.29 1.07 7.33
C ALA A 106 -2.33 2.33 6.47
N ASP A 107 -2.79 2.23 5.24
CA ASP A 107 -2.97 3.37 4.33
C ASP A 107 -3.86 4.46 4.95
N LEU A 108 -5.01 4.08 5.54
CA LEU A 108 -5.87 5.02 6.27
C LEU A 108 -5.17 5.69 7.47
N ARG A 109 -4.31 4.97 8.21
CA ARG A 109 -3.55 5.55 9.32
C ARG A 109 -2.50 6.55 8.84
N ILE A 110 -1.85 6.30 7.70
CA ILE A 110 -0.92 7.24 7.07
C ILE A 110 -1.67 8.50 6.62
N LEU A 111 -2.81 8.34 5.94
CA LEU A 111 -3.63 9.47 5.50
C LEU A 111 -4.10 10.32 6.71
N ALA A 112 -4.50 9.68 7.81
CA ALA A 112 -4.89 10.37 9.04
C ALA A 112 -3.69 11.10 9.70
N ALA A 113 -2.50 10.49 9.70
CA ALA A 113 -1.28 11.11 10.22
C ALA A 113 -0.90 12.40 9.45
N TYR A 114 -1.22 12.45 8.16
CA TYR A 114 -1.07 13.65 7.33
C TYR A 114 -2.26 14.62 7.37
N GLY A 115 -3.32 14.30 8.12
CA GLY A 115 -4.51 15.14 8.23
C GLY A 115 -5.36 15.20 6.96
N LEU A 116 -5.34 14.13 6.15
CA LEU A 116 -6.04 14.03 4.87
C LEU A 116 -7.43 13.35 4.99
N VAL A 117 -7.71 12.71 6.13
CA VAL A 117 -9.00 12.08 6.48
C VAL A 117 -9.31 12.22 7.96
#